data_AF-A0A660Z0W2-F1
#
_entry.id   AF-A0A660Z0W2-F1
#
_cell.length_a   1.000
_cell.length_b   1.000
_cell.length_c   1.000
_cell.angle_alpha   90.00
_cell.angle_beta   90.00
_cell.angle_gamma   90.00
#
_symmetry.space_group_name_H-M   'P 1'
#
loop_
_entity.id
_entity.type
_entity.pdbx_description
1 polymer ?
#
loop_
_entity_poly.entity_id
_entity_poly.type
_entity_poly.pdbx_seq_one_letter_code
_entity_poly.pdbx_strand_id
1 'polypeptide(L)'
;FKDYADKGFFNKLRIGIARTPLRESLSGANYELQGGLLLLGINGISIVGHGSSAALAIKNMVLRAHEMHEKNLINKIEHSINQYSNNN
;
A
#
# COMPACT_ATOMS: atom_id res chain seq x y z
N PHE A 1 18.07 -11.87 -11.26
CA PHE A 1 17.46 -11.72 -12.60
C PHE A 1 18.46 -11.36 -13.69
N LYS A 2 19.31 -10.32 -13.51
CA LYS A 2 20.32 -9.93 -14.51
C LYS A 2 21.29 -11.07 -14.86
N ASP A 3 21.85 -11.75 -13.86
CA ASP A 3 22.78 -12.87 -14.07
C ASP A 3 22.20 -14.08 -14.82
N TYR A 4 20.87 -14.27 -14.81
CA TYR A 4 20.23 -15.35 -15.59
C TYR A 4 19.94 -14.92 -17.03
N ALA A 5 19.62 -13.64 -17.22
CA ALA A 5 19.40 -13.05 -18.54
C ALA A 5 20.68 -13.01 -19.37
N ASP A 6 21.83 -12.74 -18.74
CA ASP A 6 23.11 -12.59 -19.45
C ASP A 6 23.77 -13.91 -19.84
N LYS A 7 23.22 -15.06 -19.40
CA LYS A 7 23.69 -16.40 -19.80
C LYS A 7 23.36 -16.79 -21.25
N GLY A 8 22.57 -16.00 -21.97
CA GLY A 8 22.33 -16.23 -23.40
C GLY A 8 21.10 -15.52 -23.97
N PHE A 9 21.08 -15.35 -25.30
CA PHE A 9 20.02 -14.64 -26.03
C PHE A 9 18.62 -15.22 -25.75
N PHE A 10 18.49 -16.54 -25.68
CA PHE A 10 17.23 -17.22 -25.37
C PHE A 10 16.73 -16.95 -23.94
N ASN A 11 17.63 -16.76 -22.97
CA ASN A 11 17.26 -16.43 -21.60
C ASN A 11 16.80 -14.98 -21.47
N LYS A 12 17.34 -14.06 -22.28
CA LYS A 12 16.82 -12.68 -22.38
C LYS A 12 15.40 -12.66 -22.92
N LEU A 13 15.11 -13.45 -23.96
CA LEU A 13 13.76 -13.54 -24.51
C LEU A 13 12.76 -14.13 -23.50
N ARG A 14 13.15 -15.19 -22.79
CA ARG A 14 12.33 -15.80 -21.72
C ARG A 14 12.03 -14.81 -20.59
N ILE A 15 13.03 -14.07 -20.10
CA ILE A 15 12.83 -13.04 -19.09
C ILE A 15 11.97 -11.90 -19.63
N GLY A 16 12.14 -11.50 -20.89
CA GLY A 16 11.33 -10.47 -21.54
C GLY A 16 9.83 -10.82 -21.52
N ILE A 17 9.49 -12.04 -21.92
CA ILE A 17 8.11 -12.54 -21.93
C ILE A 17 7.55 -12.67 -20.51
N ALA A 18 8.33 -13.17 -19.56
CA ALA A 18 7.89 -13.34 -18.17
C ALA A 18 7.77 -12.01 -17.41
N ARG A 19 8.50 -10.95 -17.80
CA ARG A 19 8.57 -9.69 -17.05
C ARG A 19 7.24 -8.94 -17.01
N THR A 20 6.48 -8.94 -18.10
CA THR A 20 5.20 -8.24 -18.18
C THR A 20 4.15 -8.81 -17.21
N PRO A 21 3.81 -10.11 -17.26
CA PRO A 21 2.84 -10.68 -16.34
C PRO A 21 3.32 -10.63 -14.88
N LEU A 22 4.63 -10.74 -14.63
CA LEU A 22 5.19 -10.56 -13.27
C LEU A 22 5.01 -9.12 -12.77
N ARG A 23 5.20 -8.11 -13.63
CA ARG A 23 4.98 -6.70 -13.23
C ARG A 23 3.51 -6.40 -12.99
N GLU A 24 2.61 -6.93 -13.81
CA GLU A 24 1.17 -6.80 -13.58
C GLU A 24 0.74 -7.49 -12.28
N SER A 25 1.17 -8.74 -12.07
CA SER A 25 0.86 -9.49 -10.85
C SER A 25 1.36 -8.80 -9.58
N LEU A 26 2.53 -8.15 -9.64
CA LEU A 26 3.11 -7.43 -8.49
C LEU A 26 2.66 -5.97 -8.39
N SER A 27 1.94 -5.42 -9.38
CA SER A 27 1.53 -4.01 -9.38
C SER A 27 0.60 -3.66 -8.20
N GLY A 28 -0.23 -4.61 -7.77
CA GLY A 28 -1.09 -4.48 -6.59
C GLY A 28 -0.35 -4.57 -5.24
N ALA A 29 0.90 -5.03 -5.23
CA ALA A 29 1.71 -5.18 -4.02
C ALA A 29 2.45 -3.88 -3.64
N ASN A 30 2.46 -2.87 -4.51
CA ASN A 30 3.03 -1.56 -4.19
C ASN A 30 2.11 -0.79 -3.25
N TYR A 31 2.16 -1.14 -1.97
CA TYR A 31 1.41 -0.52 -0.89
C TYR A 31 1.64 1.00 -0.78
N GLU A 32 2.84 1.48 -1.15
CA GLU A 32 3.16 2.91 -1.23
C GLU A 32 2.26 3.67 -2.22
N LEU A 33 1.80 3.03 -3.29
CA LEU A 33 0.88 3.64 -4.25
C LEU A 33 -0.57 3.68 -3.72
N GLN A 34 -0.90 2.90 -2.70
CA GLN A 34 -2.26 2.80 -2.15
C GLN A 34 -2.55 3.78 -1.01
N GLY A 35 -1.53 4.48 -0.50
CA GLY A 35 -1.71 5.55 0.49
C GLY A 35 -1.09 5.31 1.85
N GLY A 36 -0.05 4.48 1.96
CA GLY A 36 0.75 4.33 3.19
C GLY A 36 0.05 3.57 4.33
N LEU A 37 0.76 3.37 5.44
CA LEU A 37 0.31 2.55 6.57
C LEU A 37 -0.49 3.40 7.56
N LEU A 38 -1.73 3.03 7.87
CA LEU A 38 -2.52 3.70 8.89
C LEU A 38 -2.04 3.29 10.30
N LEU A 39 -1.71 4.27 11.14
CA LEU A 39 -1.43 4.07 12.55
C LEU A 39 -2.74 4.07 13.35
N LEU A 40 -3.04 2.96 14.03
CA LEU A 40 -4.23 2.77 14.85
C LEU A 40 -3.94 2.99 16.34
N GLY A 41 -5.01 3.19 17.12
CA GLY A 41 -4.91 3.35 18.57
C GLY A 41 -4.60 4.79 19.04
N ILE A 42 -4.73 5.76 18.13
CA ILE A 42 -4.65 7.20 18.44
C ILE A 42 -5.99 7.88 18.13
N ASN A 43 -6.24 9.04 18.75
CA ASN A 43 -7.43 9.85 18.49
C ASN A 43 -7.25 10.73 17.24
N GLY A 44 -6.96 10.11 16.09
CA GLY A 44 -6.71 10.83 14.84
C GLY A 44 -6.26 9.94 13.69
N ILE A 45 -6.19 10.53 12.50
CA ILE A 45 -5.70 9.86 11.28
C ILE A 45 -4.20 10.14 11.16
N SER A 46 -3.39 9.09 11.24
CA SER A 46 -1.93 9.18 11.05
C SER A 46 -1.48 8.12 10.05
N ILE A 47 -0.69 8.54 9.05
CA ILE A 47 -0.20 7.67 7.98
C ILE A 47 1.32 7.67 8.01
N VAL A 48 1.90 6.48 8.07
CA VAL A 48 3.34 6.25 8.03
C VAL A 48 3.76 5.91 6.60
N GLY A 49 4.58 6.77 6.01
CA GLY A 49 5.24 6.55 4.72
C GLY A 49 6.71 6.14 4.88
N HIS A 50 7.29 5.57 3.82
CA HIS A 50 8.74 5.35 3.76
C HIS A 50 9.48 6.65 3.44
N GLY A 51 10.70 6.84 3.97
CA GLY A 51 11.51 8.03 3.67
C GLY A 51 11.91 8.17 2.19
N SER A 52 11.90 7.06 1.45
CA SER A 52 12.14 7.03 -0.01
C SER A 52 10.88 7.25 -0.86
N SER A 53 9.75 7.64 -0.24
CA SER A 53 8.47 7.79 -0.94
C SER A 53 8.55 8.86 -2.04
N ALA A 54 8.15 8.50 -3.25
CA ALA A 54 8.01 9.45 -4.35
C ALA A 54 6.86 10.45 -4.10
N ALA A 55 6.86 11.58 -4.81
CA ALA A 55 5.80 12.60 -4.71
C ALA A 55 4.39 12.03 -4.95
N LEU A 56 4.25 11.03 -5.84
CA LEU A 56 2.98 10.33 -6.09
C LEU A 56 2.50 9.57 -4.85
N ALA A 57 3.40 8.90 -4.13
CA ALA A 57 3.05 8.20 -2.90
C ALA A 57 2.58 9.18 -1.82
N ILE A 58 3.27 10.32 -1.66
CA ILE A 58 2.87 11.39 -0.73
C ILE A 58 1.48 11.94 -1.08
N LYS A 59 1.22 12.23 -2.36
CA LYS A 59 -0.11 12.66 -2.84
C LYS A 59 -1.19 11.64 -2.46
N ASN A 60 -0.93 10.35 -2.69
CA ASN A 60 -1.90 9.30 -2.40
C ASN A 60 -2.12 9.12 -0.89
N MET A 61 -1.08 9.31 -0.06
CA MET A 61 -1.22 9.33 1.40
C MET A 61 -2.15 10.46 1.86
N VAL A 62 -1.97 11.68 1.35
CA VAL A 62 -2.84 12.83 1.69
C VAL A 62 -4.28 12.59 1.23
N LEU A 63 -4.49 12.11 0.00
CA LEU A 63 -5.81 11.77 -0.51
C LEU A 63 -6.50 10.72 0.38
N ARG A 64 -5.75 9.70 0.78
CA ARG A 64 -6.27 8.65 1.66
C ARG A 64 -6.64 9.18 3.05
N ALA A 65 -5.83 10.06 3.63
CA ALA A 65 -6.15 10.69 4.90
C ALA A 65 -7.45 11.49 4.82
N HIS A 66 -7.65 12.23 3.73
CA HIS A 66 -8.90 12.96 3.49
C HIS A 66 -10.10 12.03 3.37
N GLU A 67 -9.99 10.94 2.60
CA GLU A 67 -11.08 9.94 2.50
C GLU A 67 -11.44 9.30 3.84
N MET A 68 -10.44 9.01 4.69
CA MET A 68 -10.65 8.46 6.03
C MET A 68 -11.39 9.45 6.94
N HIS A 69 -11.11 10.74 6.79
CA HIS A 69 -11.79 11.81 7.51
C HIS A 69 -13.25 11.92 7.08
N GLU A 70 -13.52 12.00 5.78
CA GLU A 70 -14.87 12.05 5.22
C GLU A 70 -15.71 10.84 5.67
N LYS A 71 -15.09 9.66 5.70
CA LYS A 71 -15.74 8.41 6.13
C LYS A 71 -15.93 8.30 7.64
N ASN A 72 -15.49 9.28 8.43
CA ASN A 72 -15.56 9.28 9.90
C ASN A 72 -14.97 8.00 10.50
N LEU A 73 -13.81 7.57 10.00
CA LEU A 73 -13.21 6.28 10.33
C LEU A 73 -12.91 6.13 11.83
N ILE A 74 -12.38 7.19 12.47
CA ILE A 74 -12.02 7.17 13.90
C ILE A 74 -13.25 6.89 14.76
N ASN A 75 -14.34 7.62 14.53
CA ASN A 75 -15.59 7.44 15.27
C ASN A 75 -16.17 6.03 15.08
N LYS A 76 -16.04 5.46 13.87
CA LYS A 76 -16.48 4.08 13.60
C LYS A 76 -15.68 3.06 14.39
N ILE A 77 -14.35 3.21 14.42
CA ILE A 77 -13.47 2.31 15.19
C ILE A 77 -13.77 2.40 16.68
N GLU A 78 -13.87 3.63 17.22
CA GLU A 78 -14.22 3.86 18.61
C GLU A 78 -15.57 3.23 18.96
N HIS A 79 -16.59 3.45 18.13
CA HIS A 79 -17.91 2.87 18.34
C HIS A 79 -17.87 1.33 18.31
N SER A 80 -17.16 0.73 17.35
CA SER A 80 -17.02 -0.73 17.27
C SER A 80 -16.31 -1.33 18.48
N ILE A 81 -15.27 -0.67 19.01
CA ILE A 81 -14.56 -1.12 20.21
C ILE A 81 -15.48 -1.03 21.43
N ASN A 82 -16.19 0.09 21.60
CA ASN A 82 -17.12 0.28 22.72
C ASN A 82 -18.28 -0.73 22.67
N GLN A 83 -18.85 -0.98 21.48
CA GLN A 83 -19.86 -2.02 21.26
C GLN A 83 -19.35 -3.40 21.69
N TYR A 84 -18.14 -3.77 21.27
CA TYR A 84 -17.54 -5.05 21.65
C TYR A 84 -17.27 -5.16 23.15
N SER A 85 -16.84 -4.06 23.79
CA SER A 85 -16.59 -4.02 25.23
C SER A 85 -17.87 -4.09 26.06
N ASN A 86 -19.00 -3.58 25.57
CA ASN A 86 -20.27 -3.59 26.30
C ASN A 86 -21.07 -4.89 26.12
N ASN A 87 -20.72 -5.69 25.11
CA ASN A 87 -21.37 -6.98 24.80
C ASN A 87 -20.65 -8.19 25.43
N ASN A 88 -19.54 -7.97 26.14
CA ASN A 88 -18.83 -8.96 26.97
C ASN A 88 -18.91 -8.54 28.44
#